data_AF-A0A1M3CS77-F1
#
_entry.id   AF-A0A1M3CS77-F1
#
_cell.length_a   1.000
_cell.length_b   1.000
_cell.length_c   1.000
_cell.angle_alpha   90.00
_cell.angle_beta   90.00
_cell.angle_gamma   90.00
#
_symmetry.space_group_name_H-M   'P 1'
#
loop_
_entity.id
_entity.type
_entity.pdbx_description
1 polymer ?
#
loop_
_entity_poly.entity_id
_entity_poly.type
_entity_poly.pdbx_seq_one_letter_code
_entity_poly.pdbx_strand_id
1 'polypeptide(L)'
;MSSHPPELQEKDFIQDDRIKNKLPFWLWGVLFTLIVTLIWGTGSWYSQKISQEVEANPFLQVTNRQMSLFLWQFPEYMRVNKKTGRAGYLPGFQYLDKLNIEPEMADQIVVAPPELLFLYHTWERLLSPEFIPRSIKLSEFKEFLLYAEEWQPKYWPKAPAEYIKFANALLSNEGIESESIPAMAAPKEVVQAFQGWKNFFKEGEAINNTVPTYGQMMTFLNASPHYQRNYWRNILIDSYPNYLKNLYTHPAINPSLTIPKSEIAPFLKVAFYNYQQSLKK
;
A
#
# COMPACT_ATOMS: atom_id res chain seq x y z
N MET A 1 -86.74 -40.82 1.70
CA MET A 1 -86.29 -39.49 1.22
C MET A 1 -86.65 -38.50 2.33
N SER A 2 -85.77 -37.75 2.99
CA SER A 2 -84.39 -37.32 2.68
C SER A 2 -83.48 -37.51 3.91
N SER A 3 -82.33 -38.14 3.71
CA SER A 3 -81.21 -38.13 4.65
C SER A 3 -80.50 -36.77 4.54
N HIS A 4 -80.63 -35.92 5.55
CA HIS A 4 -79.73 -34.77 5.66
C HIS A 4 -78.31 -35.29 5.94
N PRO A 5 -77.28 -34.84 5.21
CA PRO A 5 -75.90 -35.18 5.54
C PRO A 5 -75.56 -34.59 6.92
N PRO A 6 -74.71 -35.25 7.73
CA PRO A 6 -74.33 -34.73 9.03
C PRO A 6 -73.65 -33.36 8.86
N GLU A 7 -74.14 -32.36 9.59
CA GLU A 7 -73.53 -31.03 9.62
C GLU A 7 -72.08 -31.13 10.11
N LEU A 8 -71.16 -30.62 9.29
CA LEU A 8 -69.74 -30.50 9.63
C LEU A 8 -69.61 -29.60 10.86
N GLN A 9 -68.97 -30.10 11.92
CA GLN A 9 -68.78 -29.32 13.15
C GLN A 9 -67.49 -28.49 13.03
N GLU A 10 -67.41 -27.32 13.69
CA GLU A 10 -66.23 -26.42 13.65
C GLU A 10 -64.88 -27.13 13.92
N LYS A 11 -64.92 -28.21 14.70
CA LYS A 11 -63.78 -29.09 14.99
C LYS A 11 -63.20 -29.80 13.75
N ASP A 12 -63.96 -29.92 12.67
CA ASP A 12 -63.52 -30.51 11.39
C ASP A 12 -62.86 -29.47 10.48
N PHE A 13 -62.97 -28.17 10.79
CA PHE A 13 -62.42 -27.06 9.99
C PHE A 13 -61.08 -26.54 10.51
N ILE A 14 -60.69 -26.87 11.75
CA ILE A 14 -59.40 -26.49 12.31
C ILE A 14 -58.48 -27.71 12.30
N GLN A 15 -58.01 -28.08 11.10
CA GLN A 15 -56.74 -28.80 11.02
C GLN A 15 -55.64 -27.79 11.38
N ASP A 16 -55.37 -27.69 12.67
CA ASP A 16 -54.21 -26.97 13.22
C ASP A 16 -52.94 -27.78 12.92
N ASP A 17 -52.70 -28.10 11.64
CA ASP A 17 -51.43 -28.62 11.11
C ASP A 17 -50.38 -27.50 11.06
N ARG A 18 -50.41 -26.60 12.06
CA ARG A 18 -49.20 -25.92 12.46
C ARG A 18 -48.31 -27.01 12.97
N ILE A 19 -47.25 -27.31 12.22
CA ILE A 19 -46.11 -28.09 12.67
C ILE A 19 -45.64 -27.46 13.99
N LYS A 20 -46.21 -27.93 15.11
CA LYS A 20 -45.86 -27.49 16.46
C LYS A 20 -44.46 -28.02 16.63
N ASN A 21 -43.49 -27.13 16.52
CA ASN A 21 -42.09 -27.45 16.72
C ASN A 21 -41.99 -28.15 18.09
N LYS A 22 -41.81 -29.48 18.10
CA LYS A 22 -41.90 -30.31 19.30
C LYS A 22 -40.76 -30.06 20.27
N LEU A 23 -39.77 -29.27 19.86
CA LEU A 23 -38.61 -28.93 20.64
C LEU A 23 -38.90 -27.68 21.49
N PRO A 24 -38.62 -27.72 22.80
CA PRO A 24 -38.86 -26.59 23.67
C PRO A 24 -37.96 -25.41 23.29
N PHE A 25 -38.48 -24.18 23.38
CA PHE A 25 -37.80 -22.95 22.94
C PHE A 25 -36.38 -22.76 23.50
N TRP A 26 -36.14 -23.20 24.74
CA TRP A 26 -34.81 -23.13 25.37
C TRP A 26 -33.73 -23.94 24.62
N LEU A 27 -34.12 -25.02 23.95
CA LEU A 27 -33.21 -25.89 23.19
C LEU A 27 -32.65 -25.17 21.96
N TRP A 28 -33.44 -24.32 21.32
CA TRP A 28 -32.98 -23.45 20.23
C TRP A 28 -32.01 -22.37 20.72
N GLY A 29 -32.25 -21.80 21.91
CA GLY A 29 -31.33 -20.87 22.55
C GLY A 29 -29.98 -21.51 22.86
N VAL A 30 -29.98 -22.73 23.41
CA VAL A 30 -28.75 -23.50 23.63
C VAL A 30 -28.04 -23.79 22.33
N LEU A 31 -28.76 -24.27 21.30
CA LEU A 31 -28.17 -24.61 19.99
C LEU A 31 -27.52 -23.38 19.34
N PHE A 32 -28.19 -22.24 19.34
CA PHE A 32 -27.65 -20.98 18.80
C PHE A 32 -26.40 -20.54 19.57
N THR A 33 -26.44 -20.58 20.91
CA THR A 33 -25.29 -20.22 21.74
C THR A 33 -24.10 -21.15 21.48
N LEU A 34 -24.35 -22.44 21.27
CA LEU A 34 -23.33 -23.44 20.96
C LEU A 34 -22.72 -23.20 19.58
N ILE A 35 -23.53 -22.83 18.58
CA ILE A 35 -23.05 -22.43 17.25
C ILE A 35 -22.20 -21.15 17.33
N VAL A 36 -22.67 -20.12 18.03
CA VAL A 36 -21.94 -18.84 18.18
C VAL A 36 -20.62 -19.07 18.90
N THR A 37 -20.60 -19.86 19.96
CA THR A 37 -19.36 -20.19 20.69
C THR A 37 -18.41 -21.06 19.87
N LEU A 38 -18.91 -21.99 19.06
CA LEU A 38 -18.09 -22.75 18.09
C LEU A 38 -17.47 -21.82 17.04
N ILE A 39 -18.26 -20.93 16.43
CA ILE A 39 -17.76 -19.97 15.44
C ILE A 39 -16.71 -19.04 16.07
N TRP A 40 -16.99 -18.51 17.25
CA TRP A 40 -16.06 -17.61 17.94
C TRP A 40 -14.78 -18.33 18.39
N GLY A 41 -14.89 -19.53 18.95
CA GLY A 41 -13.76 -20.35 19.39
C GLY A 41 -12.86 -20.79 18.23
N THR A 42 -13.46 -21.28 17.14
CA THR A 42 -12.71 -21.66 15.93
C THR A 42 -12.06 -20.45 15.25
N GLY A 43 -12.78 -19.31 15.15
CA GLY A 43 -12.24 -18.06 14.62
C GLY A 43 -11.09 -17.51 15.46
N SER A 44 -11.22 -17.51 16.79
CA SER A 44 -10.18 -17.07 17.72
C SER A 44 -8.93 -17.95 17.63
N TRP A 45 -9.10 -19.27 17.65
CA TRP A 45 -7.98 -20.23 17.50
C TRP A 45 -7.26 -20.06 16.16
N TYR A 46 -8.02 -19.93 15.07
CA TYR A 46 -7.46 -19.72 13.74
C TYR A 46 -6.71 -18.39 13.63
N SER A 47 -7.29 -17.31 14.17
CA SER A 47 -6.63 -16.00 14.25
C SER A 47 -5.33 -16.09 15.04
N GLN A 48 -5.32 -16.78 16.19
CA GLN A 48 -4.12 -16.98 16.99
C GLN A 48 -3.05 -17.76 16.23
N LYS A 49 -3.43 -18.78 15.45
CA LYS A 49 -2.50 -19.54 14.61
C LYS A 49 -1.89 -18.69 13.50
N ILE A 50 -2.69 -17.89 12.80
CA ILE A 50 -2.17 -16.93 11.82
C ILE A 50 -1.23 -15.93 12.49
N SER A 51 -1.62 -15.35 13.62
CA SER A 51 -0.77 -14.41 14.36
C SER A 51 0.57 -15.04 14.74
N GLN A 52 0.57 -16.30 15.22
CA GLN A 52 1.80 -17.05 15.52
C GLN A 52 2.67 -17.26 14.28
N GLU A 53 2.07 -17.61 13.13
CA GLU A 53 2.81 -17.79 11.87
C GLU A 53 3.42 -16.47 11.36
N VAL A 54 2.68 -15.37 11.50
CA VAL A 54 3.15 -14.02 11.14
C VAL A 54 4.26 -13.56 12.09
N GLU A 55 4.12 -13.78 13.39
CA GLU A 55 5.17 -13.50 14.39
C GLU A 55 6.42 -14.35 14.18
N ALA A 56 6.27 -15.59 13.73
CA ALA A 56 7.39 -16.49 13.45
C ALA A 56 8.14 -16.14 12.15
N ASN A 57 7.50 -15.42 11.22
CA ASN A 57 8.08 -15.12 9.91
C ASN A 57 8.31 -13.61 9.71
N PRO A 58 9.56 -13.11 9.82
CA PRO A 58 9.89 -11.70 9.57
C PRO A 58 9.45 -11.19 8.20
N PHE A 59 9.35 -12.07 7.20
CA PHE A 59 8.88 -11.72 5.86
C PHE A 59 7.43 -11.20 5.84
N LEU A 60 6.59 -11.67 6.78
CA LEU A 60 5.18 -11.27 6.88
C LEU A 60 5.00 -10.02 7.75
N GLN A 61 6.03 -9.58 8.48
CA GLN A 61 5.96 -8.47 9.43
C GLN A 61 6.18 -7.11 8.74
N VAL A 62 5.34 -6.82 7.74
CA VAL A 62 5.34 -5.55 7.03
C VAL A 62 4.06 -4.79 7.40
N THR A 63 4.15 -3.53 7.80
CA THR A 63 2.96 -2.71 8.10
C THR A 63 2.39 -2.07 6.84
N ASN A 64 1.13 -1.62 6.90
CA ASN A 64 0.54 -0.84 5.80
C ASN A 64 1.40 0.41 5.49
N ARG A 65 1.88 1.12 6.52
CA ARG A 65 2.77 2.28 6.39
C ARG A 65 4.05 1.91 5.63
N GLN A 66 4.72 0.83 6.00
CA GLN A 66 5.91 0.36 5.30
C GLN A 66 5.60 0.00 3.84
N MET A 67 4.53 -0.77 3.60
CA MET A 67 4.10 -1.13 2.25
C MET A 67 3.79 0.11 1.40
N SER A 68 3.22 1.17 1.98
CA SER A 68 2.94 2.40 1.23
C SER A 68 4.18 3.06 0.66
N LEU A 69 5.31 3.01 1.37
CA LEU A 69 6.57 3.56 0.88
C LEU A 69 6.96 2.91 -0.44
N PHE A 70 6.84 1.59 -0.51
CA PHE A 70 7.08 0.83 -1.73
C PHE A 70 6.04 1.17 -2.81
N LEU A 71 4.76 1.15 -2.48
CA LEU A 71 3.69 1.37 -3.45
C LEU A 71 3.73 2.79 -4.05
N TRP A 72 4.19 3.80 -3.31
CA TRP A 72 4.40 5.14 -3.84
C TRP A 72 5.52 5.19 -4.91
N GLN A 73 6.52 4.30 -4.83
CA GLN A 73 7.59 4.20 -5.84
C GLN A 73 7.18 3.34 -7.03
N PHE A 74 6.25 2.39 -6.83
CA PHE A 74 5.77 1.46 -7.84
C PHE A 74 4.23 1.44 -7.88
N PRO A 75 3.61 2.53 -8.35
CA PRO A 75 2.15 2.67 -8.35
C PRO A 75 1.45 1.61 -9.22
N GLU A 76 2.14 0.96 -10.15
CA GLU A 76 1.61 -0.17 -10.91
C GLU A 76 1.19 -1.36 -10.03
N TYR A 77 1.83 -1.52 -8.86
CA TYR A 77 1.46 -2.54 -7.88
C TYR A 77 0.41 -2.05 -6.89
N MET A 78 0.20 -0.74 -6.83
CA MET A 78 -0.93 -0.15 -6.13
C MET A 78 -2.18 -0.42 -6.96
N ARG A 79 -2.78 -1.60 -6.77
CA ARG A 79 -3.82 -2.09 -7.67
C ARG A 79 -5.02 -1.15 -7.73
N VAL A 80 -5.36 -0.77 -8.96
CA VAL A 80 -6.72 -0.63 -9.49
C VAL A 80 -7.48 -1.93 -9.25
N ASN A 81 -7.82 -2.23 -8.00
CA ASN A 81 -8.75 -3.30 -7.68
C ASN A 81 -10.14 -2.79 -8.04
N LYS A 82 -10.54 -3.17 -9.28
CA LYS A 82 -11.89 -3.19 -9.85
C LYS A 82 -13.02 -2.92 -8.84
N LYS A 83 -14.04 -2.21 -9.34
CA LYS A 83 -15.43 -2.06 -8.86
C LYS A 83 -16.16 -3.34 -8.39
N THR A 84 -15.49 -4.47 -8.28
CA THR A 84 -16.03 -5.74 -7.79
C THR A 84 -15.34 -6.12 -6.50
N GLY A 85 -16.03 -5.90 -5.37
CA GLY A 85 -15.63 -6.25 -4.01
C GLY A 85 -15.31 -7.73 -3.82
N ARG A 86 -14.13 -8.16 -4.28
CA ARG A 86 -13.46 -9.37 -3.80
C ARG A 86 -12.39 -8.95 -2.81
N ALA A 87 -12.75 -9.11 -1.53
CA ALA A 87 -11.95 -8.84 -0.35
C ALA A 87 -10.68 -9.70 -0.27
N GLY A 88 -9.64 -9.16 0.38
CA GLY A 88 -8.56 -9.95 0.95
C GLY A 88 -7.26 -9.17 1.14
N TYR A 89 -6.75 -8.57 0.07
CA TYR A 89 -5.42 -7.96 0.06
C TYR A 89 -5.46 -6.42 0.06
N LEU A 90 -4.50 -5.83 0.76
CA LEU A 90 -4.32 -4.39 1.02
C LEU A 90 -5.58 -3.71 1.61
N PRO A 91 -6.21 -4.26 2.66
CA PRO A 91 -7.47 -3.72 3.19
C PRO A 91 -7.34 -2.30 3.74
N GLY A 92 -6.14 -1.91 4.20
CA GLY A 92 -5.87 -0.55 4.65
C GLY A 92 -5.78 0.48 3.53
N PHE A 93 -5.66 0.05 2.26
CA PHE A 93 -5.58 0.93 1.09
C PHE A 93 -6.97 1.00 0.44
N GLN A 94 -7.76 1.99 0.84
CA GLN A 94 -9.11 2.16 0.32
C GLN A 94 -9.13 3.11 -0.87
N TYR A 95 -9.93 2.79 -1.89
CA TYR A 95 -10.16 3.63 -3.08
C TYR A 95 -11.55 4.27 -3.06
N LEU A 96 -12.03 4.66 -1.89
CA LEU A 96 -13.35 5.31 -1.78
C LEU A 96 -13.23 6.80 -2.08
N ASP A 97 -12.41 7.52 -1.31
CA ASP A 97 -12.31 8.99 -1.42
C ASP A 97 -10.90 9.51 -1.77
N LYS A 98 -9.85 8.74 -1.44
CA LYS A 98 -8.44 9.12 -1.65
C LYS A 98 -7.62 7.87 -1.99
N LEU A 99 -6.56 8.01 -2.78
CA LEU A 99 -5.59 6.93 -3.02
C LEU A 99 -4.58 6.97 -1.86
N ASN A 100 -4.96 6.38 -0.73
CA ASN A 100 -4.13 6.39 0.47
C ASN A 100 -4.53 5.30 1.50
N ILE A 101 -3.74 5.17 2.58
CA ILE A 101 -4.00 4.30 3.71
C ILE A 101 -5.02 4.93 4.66
N GLU A 102 -5.93 4.14 5.23
CA GLU A 102 -6.68 4.54 6.41
C GLU A 102 -5.74 4.78 7.60
N PRO A 103 -5.68 5.98 8.20
CA PRO A 103 -4.67 6.30 9.21
C PRO A 103 -4.64 5.34 10.40
N GLU A 104 -5.79 4.82 10.81
CA GLU A 104 -5.94 3.87 11.92
C GLU A 104 -5.37 2.47 11.61
N MET A 105 -5.26 2.12 10.32
CA MET A 105 -4.70 0.84 9.88
C MET A 105 -3.21 0.92 9.55
N ALA A 106 -2.60 2.11 9.58
CA ALA A 106 -1.24 2.34 9.08
C ALA A 106 -0.19 1.45 9.74
N ASP A 107 -0.28 1.23 11.05
CA ASP A 107 0.68 0.42 11.81
C ASP A 107 0.26 -1.06 11.95
N GLN A 108 -0.86 -1.47 11.35
CA GLN A 108 -1.28 -2.87 11.28
C GLN A 108 -0.49 -3.61 10.19
N ILE A 109 -0.32 -4.93 10.39
CA ILE A 109 0.34 -5.81 9.41
C ILE A 109 -0.47 -5.83 8.12
N VAL A 110 0.21 -5.61 7.00
CA VAL A 110 -0.40 -5.60 5.68
C VAL A 110 -0.73 -7.04 5.26
N VAL A 111 -1.95 -7.22 4.76
CA VAL A 111 -2.32 -8.45 4.07
C VAL A 111 -2.00 -8.24 2.60
N ALA A 112 -0.92 -8.83 2.08
CA ALA A 112 -0.49 -8.68 0.69
C ALA A 112 -0.16 -10.05 0.05
N PRO A 113 -0.25 -10.19 -1.28
CA PRO A 113 0.22 -11.39 -1.97
C PRO A 113 1.73 -11.63 -1.67
N PRO A 114 2.18 -12.89 -1.55
CA PRO A 114 3.58 -13.19 -1.27
C PRO A 114 4.56 -12.58 -2.28
N GLU A 115 4.17 -12.50 -3.54
CA GLU A 115 4.98 -11.88 -4.60
C GLU A 115 5.14 -10.37 -4.37
N LEU A 116 4.10 -9.70 -3.87
CA LEU A 116 4.15 -8.27 -3.55
C LEU A 116 5.04 -8.01 -2.33
N LEU A 117 4.93 -8.86 -1.29
CA LEU A 117 5.83 -8.81 -0.14
C LEU A 117 7.28 -9.05 -0.56
N PHE A 118 7.52 -9.99 -1.48
CA PHE A 118 8.85 -10.26 -2.00
C PHE A 118 9.45 -9.06 -2.73
N LEU A 119 8.65 -8.38 -3.55
CA LEU A 119 9.05 -7.14 -4.21
C LEU A 119 9.33 -6.02 -3.21
N TYR A 120 8.47 -5.85 -2.19
CA TYR A 120 8.68 -4.91 -1.10
C TYR A 120 10.04 -5.15 -0.41
N HIS A 121 10.30 -6.37 0.06
CA HIS A 121 11.54 -6.71 0.77
C HIS A 121 12.77 -6.51 -0.11
N THR A 122 12.64 -6.79 -1.40
CA THR A 122 13.75 -6.59 -2.32
C THR A 122 14.01 -5.12 -2.61
N TRP A 123 12.95 -4.31 -2.78
CA TRP A 123 13.07 -2.87 -2.86
C TRP A 123 13.69 -2.28 -1.58
N GLU A 124 13.19 -2.69 -0.41
CA GLU A 124 13.66 -2.22 0.89
C GLU A 124 15.16 -2.54 1.07
N ARG A 125 15.60 -3.72 0.64
CA ARG A 125 16.99 -4.13 0.73
C ARG A 125 17.91 -3.47 -0.29
N LEU A 126 17.44 -3.25 -1.52
CA LEU A 126 18.31 -2.84 -2.63
C LEU A 126 18.18 -1.36 -2.97
N LEU A 127 16.96 -0.84 -3.11
CA LEU A 127 16.73 0.51 -3.64
C LEU A 127 16.44 1.54 -2.55
N SER A 128 15.74 1.17 -1.47
CA SER A 128 15.49 2.10 -0.35
C SER A 128 16.78 2.67 0.28
N PRO A 129 17.91 1.93 0.37
CA PRO A 129 19.17 2.49 0.85
C PRO A 129 19.78 3.52 -0.11
N GLU A 130 19.56 3.37 -1.42
CA GLU A 130 19.98 4.33 -2.46
C GLU A 130 18.97 5.48 -2.66
N PHE A 131 18.19 5.77 -1.62
CA PHE A 131 17.28 6.91 -1.65
C PHE A 131 18.04 8.23 -1.81
N ILE A 132 17.59 9.05 -2.76
CA ILE A 132 18.18 10.34 -3.07
C ILE A 132 17.27 11.44 -2.52
N PRO A 133 17.63 12.07 -1.39
CA PRO A 133 16.86 13.16 -0.82
C PRO A 133 16.94 14.41 -1.70
N ARG A 134 15.85 15.17 -1.72
CA ARG A 134 15.73 16.45 -2.45
C ARG A 134 15.36 17.55 -1.47
N SER A 135 15.56 18.81 -1.87
CA SER A 135 15.00 19.93 -1.12
C SER A 135 13.47 19.86 -1.14
N ILE A 136 12.85 20.03 0.03
CA ILE A 136 11.40 19.93 0.21
C ILE A 136 10.86 21.29 0.61
N LYS A 137 9.96 21.85 -0.21
CA LYS A 137 9.26 23.08 0.11
C LYS A 137 8.29 22.83 1.27
N LEU A 138 8.27 23.76 2.22
CA LEU A 138 7.47 23.65 3.43
C LEU A 138 5.97 23.57 3.13
N SER A 139 5.50 24.38 2.16
CA SER A 139 4.11 24.41 1.72
C SER A 139 3.65 23.07 1.12
N GLU A 140 4.47 22.48 0.25
CA GLU A 140 4.19 21.17 -0.33
C GLU A 140 4.20 20.07 0.73
N PHE A 141 5.14 20.14 1.68
CA PHE A 141 5.20 19.19 2.78
C PHE A 141 3.97 19.27 3.69
N LYS A 142 3.47 20.47 3.95
CA LYS A 142 2.22 20.66 4.68
C LYS A 142 1.03 20.05 3.93
N GLU A 143 0.92 20.28 2.63
CA GLU A 143 -0.12 19.67 1.79
C GLU A 143 -0.06 18.14 1.84
N PHE A 144 1.15 17.58 1.76
CA PHE A 144 1.36 16.14 1.93
C PHE A 144 0.84 15.66 3.28
N LEU A 145 1.17 16.30 4.40
CA LEU A 145 0.69 15.86 5.72
C LEU A 145 -0.83 15.96 5.86
N LEU A 146 -1.46 16.95 5.21
CA LEU A 146 -2.92 17.09 5.19
C LEU A 146 -3.60 16.04 4.29
N TYR A 147 -2.92 15.59 3.24
CA TYR A 147 -3.41 14.51 2.37
C TYR A 147 -3.19 13.14 3.00
N ALA A 148 -1.97 12.91 3.48
CA ALA A 148 -1.44 11.66 4.01
C ALA A 148 -1.39 11.67 5.53
N GLU A 149 -2.58 11.70 6.12
CA GLU A 149 -2.80 11.83 7.56
C GLU A 149 -2.13 10.73 8.38
N GLU A 150 -1.90 9.54 7.80
CA GLU A 150 -1.18 8.47 8.47
C GLU A 150 0.22 8.92 8.91
N TRP A 151 0.87 9.84 8.19
CA TRP A 151 2.18 10.37 8.55
C TRP A 151 2.14 11.48 9.59
N GLN A 152 0.96 11.95 10.01
CA GLN A 152 0.84 12.92 11.08
C GLN A 152 1.15 12.28 12.45
N PRO A 153 1.74 13.03 13.40
CA PRO A 153 2.02 12.54 14.75
C PRO A 153 0.82 11.90 15.46
N LYS A 154 -0.39 12.42 15.22
CA LYS A 154 -1.63 11.90 15.80
C LYS A 154 -1.89 10.42 15.48
N TYR A 155 -1.50 9.97 14.29
CA TYR A 155 -1.74 8.62 13.79
C TYR A 155 -0.46 7.77 13.75
N TRP A 156 0.65 8.27 14.29
CA TRP A 156 1.92 7.55 14.34
C TRP A 156 2.52 7.61 15.75
N PRO A 157 2.08 6.75 16.67
CA PRO A 157 2.54 6.76 18.06
C PRO A 157 4.05 6.56 18.23
N LYS A 158 4.70 5.92 17.25
CA LYS A 158 6.15 5.66 17.23
C LYS A 158 6.97 6.76 16.55
N ALA A 159 6.34 7.88 16.17
CA ALA A 159 7.01 9.00 15.52
C ALA A 159 8.16 9.57 16.40
N PRO A 160 9.32 9.93 15.81
CA PRO A 160 10.40 10.56 16.56
C PRO A 160 9.98 11.91 17.17
N ALA A 161 10.44 12.21 18.39
CA ALA A 161 10.04 13.42 19.13
C ALA A 161 10.31 14.72 18.36
N GLU A 162 11.45 14.80 17.65
CA GLU A 162 11.81 15.96 16.83
C GLU A 162 10.81 16.18 15.68
N TYR A 163 10.41 15.09 15.02
CA TYR A 163 9.41 15.13 13.97
C TYR A 163 8.03 15.52 14.51
N ILE A 164 7.63 15.01 15.68
CA ILE A 164 6.36 15.39 16.33
C ILE A 164 6.32 16.91 16.54
N LYS A 165 7.39 17.48 17.11
CA LYS A 165 7.49 18.92 17.35
C LYS A 165 7.40 19.71 16.05
N PHE A 166 8.15 19.31 15.03
CA PHE A 166 8.16 19.98 13.73
C PHE A 166 6.81 19.90 13.01
N ALA A 167 6.23 18.70 12.88
CA ALA A 167 4.97 18.49 12.18
C ALA A 167 3.81 19.22 12.86
N ASN A 168 3.75 19.22 14.20
CA ASN A 168 2.72 19.96 14.92
C ASN A 168 2.85 21.48 14.71
N ALA A 169 4.06 22.03 14.80
CA ALA A 169 4.30 23.45 14.53
C ALA A 169 3.87 23.83 13.10
N LEU A 170 4.20 22.98 12.13
CA LEU A 170 3.84 23.19 10.72
C LEU A 170 2.33 23.16 10.48
N LEU A 171 1.64 22.19 11.09
CA LEU A 171 0.17 22.06 10.96
C LEU A 171 -0.54 23.26 11.62
N SER A 172 -0.05 23.73 12.76
CA SER A 172 -0.58 24.89 13.49
C SER A 172 -0.20 26.27 12.91
N ASN A 173 0.65 26.33 11.87
CA ASN A 173 1.23 27.57 11.33
C ASN A 173 2.06 28.38 12.34
N GLU A 174 2.67 27.72 13.32
CA GLU A 174 3.44 28.38 14.37
C GLU A 174 4.94 28.40 14.06
N GLY A 175 5.54 29.59 13.94
CA GLY A 175 6.98 29.79 14.11
C GLY A 175 7.91 29.17 13.05
N ILE A 176 7.43 28.92 11.83
CA ILE A 176 8.30 28.42 10.74
C ILE A 176 8.53 29.53 9.70
N GLU A 177 9.69 30.15 9.78
CA GLU A 177 10.14 31.20 8.83
C GLU A 177 10.85 30.64 7.59
N SER A 178 11.09 29.32 7.54
CA SER A 178 11.84 28.67 6.45
C SER A 178 10.94 28.27 5.29
N GLU A 179 11.39 28.53 4.05
CA GLU A 179 10.72 28.08 2.83
C GLU A 179 10.86 26.56 2.58
N SER A 180 11.87 25.92 3.18
CA SER A 180 12.13 24.48 3.05
C SER A 180 12.21 23.78 4.41
N ILE A 181 11.91 22.48 4.44
CA ILE A 181 12.07 21.70 5.67
C ILE A 181 13.56 21.58 6.05
N PRO A 182 13.91 21.63 7.34
CA PRO A 182 15.27 21.31 7.78
C PRO A 182 15.63 19.86 7.48
N ALA A 183 16.90 19.58 7.13
CA ALA A 183 17.36 18.26 6.69
C ALA A 183 17.11 17.10 7.70
N MET A 184 16.99 17.40 8.99
CA MET A 184 16.73 16.42 10.06
C MET A 184 15.33 16.55 10.66
N ALA A 185 14.48 17.41 10.12
CA ALA A 185 13.15 17.66 10.69
C ALA A 185 12.17 16.50 10.49
N ALA A 186 12.40 15.65 9.49
CA ALA A 186 11.56 14.50 9.19
C ALA A 186 12.42 13.22 9.05
N PRO A 187 11.95 12.07 9.56
CA PRO A 187 12.66 10.81 9.40
C PRO A 187 12.65 10.37 7.93
N LYS A 188 13.60 9.50 7.58
CA LYS A 188 13.83 9.07 6.20
C LYS A 188 12.56 8.53 5.53
N GLU A 189 11.76 7.77 6.26
CA GLU A 189 10.51 7.17 5.78
C GLU A 189 9.49 8.24 5.38
N VAL A 190 9.36 9.30 6.17
CA VAL A 190 8.47 10.43 5.85
C VAL A 190 8.96 11.18 4.61
N VAL A 191 10.27 11.39 4.50
CA VAL A 191 10.88 12.04 3.32
C VAL A 191 10.66 11.17 2.07
N GLN A 192 10.82 9.85 2.18
CA GLN A 192 10.54 8.90 1.11
C GLN A 192 9.06 8.89 0.71
N ALA A 193 8.14 8.89 1.69
CA ALA A 193 6.70 8.97 1.46
C ALA A 193 6.31 10.26 0.75
N PHE A 194 6.78 11.41 1.25
CA PHE A 194 6.56 12.71 0.62
C PHE A 194 7.06 12.72 -0.82
N GLN A 195 8.27 12.21 -1.06
CA GLN A 195 8.86 12.19 -2.39
C GLN A 195 8.04 11.34 -3.37
N GLY A 196 7.58 10.16 -2.92
CA GLY A 196 6.72 9.29 -3.71
C GLY A 196 5.36 9.93 -4.00
N TRP A 197 4.72 10.52 -3.00
CA TRP A 197 3.48 11.29 -3.15
C TRP A 197 3.63 12.43 -4.17
N LYS A 198 4.70 13.22 -4.06
CA LYS A 198 4.98 14.34 -4.97
C LYS A 198 5.21 13.84 -6.40
N ASN A 199 5.97 12.75 -6.56
CA ASN A 199 6.18 12.12 -7.86
C ASN A 199 4.87 11.71 -8.53
N PHE A 200 3.95 11.13 -7.75
CA PHE A 200 2.68 10.65 -8.26
C PHE A 200 1.72 11.80 -8.61
N PHE A 201 1.48 12.74 -7.69
CA PHE A 201 0.44 13.75 -7.85
C PHE A 201 0.87 15.04 -8.54
N LYS A 202 2.16 15.39 -8.49
CA LYS A 202 2.65 16.70 -8.96
C LYS A 202 3.67 16.62 -10.09
N GLU A 203 4.49 15.57 -10.11
CA GLU A 203 5.63 15.49 -11.04
C GLU A 203 5.47 14.41 -12.13
N GLY A 204 4.34 13.70 -12.16
CA GLY A 204 4.11 12.58 -13.08
C GLY A 204 4.31 12.94 -14.56
N GLU A 205 3.83 14.10 -14.99
CA GLU A 205 4.03 14.57 -16.38
C GLU A 205 5.51 14.86 -16.66
N ALA A 206 6.20 15.56 -15.77
CA ALA A 206 7.62 15.87 -15.92
C ALA A 206 8.49 14.61 -15.95
N ILE A 207 8.18 13.64 -15.09
CA ILE A 207 8.81 12.31 -15.09
C ILE A 207 8.55 11.62 -16.43
N ASN A 208 7.31 11.61 -16.92
CA ASN A 208 6.95 10.98 -18.20
C ASN A 208 7.60 11.65 -19.42
N ASN A 209 7.91 12.94 -19.33
CA ASN A 209 8.61 13.68 -20.38
C ASN A 209 10.14 13.61 -20.28
N THR A 210 10.68 13.00 -19.22
CA THR A 210 12.13 12.82 -19.07
C THR A 210 12.67 11.85 -20.14
N VAL A 211 13.71 12.26 -20.85
CA VAL A 211 14.39 11.46 -21.88
C VAL A 211 15.89 11.45 -21.58
N PRO A 212 16.41 10.47 -20.82
CA PRO A 212 17.81 10.41 -20.47
C PRO A 212 18.70 10.03 -21.66
N THR A 213 19.92 10.55 -21.69
CA THR A 213 20.98 10.01 -22.54
C THR A 213 21.69 8.83 -21.88
N TYR A 214 22.39 8.01 -22.67
CA TYR A 214 23.20 6.92 -22.14
C TYR A 214 24.27 7.43 -21.16
N GLY A 215 24.90 8.57 -21.44
CA GLY A 215 25.87 9.19 -20.54
C GLY A 215 25.26 9.60 -19.21
N GLN A 216 24.10 10.26 -19.23
CA GLN A 216 23.40 10.67 -18.01
C GLN A 216 22.96 9.47 -17.17
N MET A 217 22.40 8.43 -17.82
CA MET A 217 21.99 7.22 -17.13
C MET A 217 23.18 6.47 -16.54
N MET A 218 24.31 6.39 -17.25
CA MET A 218 25.53 5.78 -16.73
C MET A 218 26.04 6.52 -15.49
N THR A 219 26.06 7.86 -15.51
CA THR A 219 26.42 8.66 -14.33
C THR A 219 25.51 8.34 -13.14
N PHE A 220 24.20 8.26 -13.36
CA PHE A 220 23.24 7.91 -12.32
C PHE A 220 23.45 6.48 -11.80
N LEU A 221 23.56 5.48 -12.68
CA LEU A 221 23.73 4.07 -12.28
C LEU A 221 25.07 3.81 -11.58
N ASN A 222 26.12 4.59 -11.88
CA ASN A 222 27.37 4.54 -11.14
C ASN A 222 27.22 5.09 -9.72
N ALA A 223 26.39 6.12 -9.52
CA ALA A 223 26.07 6.66 -8.21
C ALA A 223 25.04 5.80 -7.44
N SER A 224 24.24 5.00 -8.15
CA SER A 224 23.16 4.18 -7.59
C SER A 224 23.15 2.78 -8.27
N PRO A 225 24.16 1.93 -7.96
CA PRO A 225 24.38 0.65 -8.63
C PRO A 225 23.30 -0.41 -8.36
N HIS A 226 22.42 -0.26 -7.37
CA HIS A 226 21.36 -1.24 -7.15
C HIS A 226 20.28 -1.20 -8.23
N TYR A 227 20.13 -0.08 -8.95
CA TYR A 227 19.21 0.05 -10.09
C TYR A 227 19.64 -0.78 -11.32
N GLN A 228 20.94 -1.06 -11.48
CA GLN A 228 21.46 -1.84 -12.61
C GLN A 228 21.50 -3.37 -12.37
N ARG A 229 21.06 -3.87 -11.22
CA ARG A 229 21.20 -5.30 -10.90
C ARG A 229 20.33 -6.18 -11.78
N ASN A 230 20.83 -7.37 -12.11
CA ASN A 230 20.15 -8.38 -12.94
C ASN A 230 18.76 -8.78 -12.40
N TYR A 231 18.52 -8.63 -11.10
CA TYR A 231 17.20 -8.84 -10.50
C TYR A 231 16.10 -8.04 -11.19
N TRP A 232 16.33 -6.73 -11.41
CA TRP A 232 15.35 -5.87 -12.07
C TRP A 232 15.13 -6.28 -13.51
N ARG A 233 16.19 -6.68 -14.22
CA ARG A 233 16.07 -7.24 -15.56
C ARG A 233 15.16 -8.46 -15.57
N ASN A 234 15.29 -9.38 -14.62
CA ASN A 234 14.47 -10.60 -14.56
C ASN A 234 12.99 -10.30 -14.27
N ILE A 235 12.69 -9.34 -13.39
CA ILE A 235 11.30 -8.92 -13.12
C ILE A 235 10.69 -8.23 -14.34
N LEU A 236 11.46 -7.37 -14.97
CA LEU A 236 10.99 -6.53 -16.04
C LEU A 236 11.03 -7.22 -17.41
N ILE A 237 11.55 -8.44 -17.52
CA ILE A 237 11.88 -9.05 -18.82
C ILE A 237 10.70 -9.10 -19.78
N ASP A 238 9.49 -9.32 -19.25
CA ASP A 238 8.27 -9.40 -20.06
C ASP A 238 7.77 -8.04 -20.54
N SER A 239 7.99 -6.97 -19.75
CA SER A 239 7.50 -5.60 -20.04
C SER A 239 8.56 -4.71 -20.69
N TYR A 240 9.83 -4.95 -20.37
CA TYR A 240 11.02 -4.23 -20.83
C TYR A 240 12.13 -5.24 -21.18
N PRO A 241 11.95 -6.04 -22.25
CA PRO A 241 12.90 -7.09 -22.63
C PRO A 241 14.31 -6.58 -22.96
N ASN A 242 14.41 -5.29 -23.29
CA ASN A 242 15.66 -4.61 -23.58
C ASN A 242 16.16 -3.75 -22.40
N TYR A 243 15.69 -3.98 -21.17
CA TYR A 243 16.08 -3.20 -19.98
C TYR A 243 17.60 -2.99 -19.91
N LEU A 244 18.03 -1.75 -20.16
CA LEU A 244 19.43 -1.32 -20.21
C LEU A 244 20.35 -2.20 -21.08
N LYS A 245 19.80 -2.99 -22.01
CA LYS A 245 20.53 -3.98 -22.80
C LYS A 245 21.67 -3.32 -23.56
N ASN A 246 21.40 -2.17 -24.18
CA ASN A 246 22.39 -1.47 -24.97
C ASN A 246 23.53 -0.95 -24.09
N LEU A 247 23.22 -0.46 -22.89
CA LEU A 247 24.21 0.03 -21.92
C LEU A 247 25.20 -1.07 -21.48
N TYR A 248 24.76 -2.34 -21.38
CA TYR A 248 25.65 -3.46 -21.03
C TYR A 248 26.38 -4.10 -22.21
N THR A 249 25.73 -4.14 -23.38
CA THR A 249 26.26 -4.88 -24.55
C THR A 249 27.17 -4.04 -25.42
N HIS A 250 27.09 -2.71 -25.33
CA HIS A 250 27.87 -1.78 -26.15
C HIS A 250 28.52 -0.70 -25.27
N PRO A 251 29.65 -1.00 -24.60
CA PRO A 251 30.35 -0.03 -23.76
C PRO A 251 30.85 1.22 -24.53
N ALA A 252 30.86 1.17 -25.87
CA ALA A 252 31.22 2.29 -26.75
C ALA A 252 30.02 3.11 -27.28
N ILE A 253 28.83 2.99 -26.68
CA ILE A 253 27.69 3.83 -27.07
C ILE A 253 28.05 5.31 -26.89
N ASN A 254 27.73 6.11 -27.92
CA ASN A 254 27.84 7.55 -27.84
C ASN A 254 27.01 8.09 -26.65
N PRO A 255 27.63 8.70 -25.63
CA PRO A 255 26.96 9.10 -24.40
C PRO A 255 25.89 10.17 -24.60
N SER A 256 25.90 10.87 -25.74
CA SER A 256 24.91 11.90 -26.10
C SER A 256 23.63 11.31 -26.70
N LEU A 257 23.60 10.03 -27.08
CA LEU A 257 22.40 9.40 -27.61
C LEU A 257 21.36 9.17 -26.50
N THR A 258 20.09 9.38 -26.84
CA THR A 258 18.96 9.12 -25.95
C THR A 258 18.68 7.62 -25.82
N ILE A 259 18.33 7.17 -24.62
CA ILE A 259 17.92 5.79 -24.40
C ILE A 259 16.50 5.57 -24.96
N PRO A 260 16.26 4.51 -25.75
CA PRO A 260 14.92 4.15 -26.21
C PRO A 260 13.95 3.93 -25.04
N LYS A 261 12.70 4.40 -25.19
CA LYS A 261 11.66 4.23 -24.15
C LYS A 261 11.45 2.77 -23.73
N SER A 262 11.63 1.83 -24.65
CA SER A 262 11.51 0.38 -24.39
C SER A 262 12.60 -0.19 -23.46
N GLU A 263 13.68 0.55 -23.21
CA GLU A 263 14.76 0.15 -22.30
C GLU A 263 14.65 0.80 -20.91
N ILE A 264 13.73 1.75 -20.72
CA ILE A 264 13.59 2.53 -19.48
C ILE A 264 12.32 2.10 -18.75
N ALA A 265 12.49 1.36 -17.66
CA ALA A 265 11.37 1.04 -16.77
C ALA A 265 10.87 2.28 -16.00
N PRO A 266 9.60 2.32 -15.56
CA PRO A 266 9.02 3.50 -14.91
C PRO A 266 9.75 3.86 -13.61
N PHE A 267 10.05 2.89 -12.75
CA PHE A 267 10.77 3.16 -11.50
C PHE A 267 12.17 3.73 -11.76
N LEU A 268 12.86 3.27 -12.81
CA LEU A 268 14.19 3.77 -13.16
C LEU A 268 14.10 5.23 -13.62
N LYS A 269 13.04 5.55 -14.38
CA LYS A 269 12.77 6.90 -14.83
C LYS A 269 12.48 7.86 -13.67
N VAL A 270 11.65 7.41 -12.72
CA VAL A 270 11.34 8.16 -11.49
C VAL A 270 12.61 8.40 -10.69
N ALA A 271 13.44 7.37 -10.48
CA ALA A 271 14.68 7.49 -9.73
C ALA A 271 15.69 8.42 -10.41
N PHE A 272 15.83 8.31 -11.73
CA PHE A 272 16.66 9.22 -12.52
C PHE A 272 16.16 10.66 -12.45
N TYR A 273 14.86 10.89 -12.55
CA TYR A 273 14.28 12.23 -12.37
C TYR A 273 14.57 12.78 -10.97
N ASN A 274 14.40 11.97 -9.92
CA ASN A 274 14.74 12.37 -8.55
C ASN A 274 16.22 12.77 -8.43
N TYR A 275 17.12 12.00 -9.04
CA TYR A 275 18.54 12.33 -9.10
C TYR A 275 18.79 13.68 -9.81
N GLN A 276 18.15 13.93 -10.95
CA GLN A 276 18.29 15.22 -11.63
C GLN A 276 17.78 16.39 -10.78
N GLN A 277 16.68 16.19 -10.05
CA GLN A 277 16.12 17.22 -9.18
C GLN A 277 16.99 17.45 -7.93
N SER A 278 17.64 16.43 -7.37
CA SER A 278 18.57 16.62 -6.24
C SER A 278 19.82 17.42 -6.61
N LEU A 279 20.18 17.46 -7.89
CA LEU A 279 21.29 18.28 -8.39
C LEU A 279 20.91 19.75 -8.57
N LYS A 280 19.62 20.07 -8.65
CA LYS A 280 19.11 21.45 -8.69
C LYS A 280 18.97 21.93 -7.25
N LYS A 281 20.00 22.58 -6.74
CA LYS A 281 19.97 23.22 -5.42
C LYS A 281 18.98 24.38 -5.40
#